data_AF-A0A2T3HMU1-F1
#
_entry.id   AF-A0A2T3HMU1-F1
#
_cell.length_a   1.000
_cell.length_b   1.000
_cell.length_c   1.000
_cell.angle_alpha   90.00
_cell.angle_beta   90.00
_cell.angle_gamma   90.00
#
_symmetry.space_group_name_H-M   'P 1'
#
loop_
_entity.id
_entity.type
_entity.pdbx_description
1 polymer ?
#
loop_
_entity_poly.entity_id
_entity_poly.type
_entity_poly.pdbx_seq_one_letter_code
_entity_poly.pdbx_strand_id
1 'polypeptide(L)'
;MCFFCASSTARANLQQDSAAYEAQRAKINSLLQQRSEEFGRYDQSLNMRTGIFGLQTKKDIRNSNEILRQIVLNDNAIFKELKVLLDYKDLQVKQTSSAVTDHSDRLVRYRASIKQLQDNNQELREQVKKLEGRKSLANYIVVFLLLVVTGGVYLFYRSRKV
;
A
#
# COMPACT_ATOMS: atom_id res chain seq x y z
N MET A 1 7.11 -14.41 31.13
CA MET A 1 7.37 -13.02 30.68
C MET A 1 8.50 -13.06 29.67
N CYS A 2 8.22 -12.83 28.38
CA CYS A 2 9.18 -12.47 27.32
C CYS A 2 8.44 -12.46 25.97
N PHE A 3 7.57 -11.46 25.75
CA PHE A 3 6.81 -11.34 24.48
C PHE A 3 6.70 -9.88 24.01
N PHE A 4 7.74 -9.08 24.21
CA PHE A 4 7.72 -7.66 23.84
C PHE A 4 9.09 -7.18 23.37
N CYS A 5 9.53 -7.55 22.16
CA CYS A 5 10.72 -6.93 21.56
C CYS A 5 10.84 -7.04 20.02
N ALA A 6 9.74 -7.20 19.27
CA ALA A 6 9.81 -7.46 17.82
C ALA A 6 9.41 -6.27 16.92
N SER A 7 9.16 -5.07 17.45
CA SER A 7 8.58 -3.96 16.65
C SER A 7 9.57 -2.87 16.19
N SER A 8 10.88 -3.01 16.46
CA SER A 8 11.87 -1.95 16.20
C SER A 8 12.56 -2.02 14.83
N THR A 9 12.49 -3.12 14.09
CA THR A 9 13.26 -3.31 12.83
C THR A 9 12.63 -2.63 11.60
N ALA A 10 11.32 -2.35 11.60
CA ALA A 10 10.64 -1.73 10.45
C ALA A 10 10.99 -0.25 10.25
N ARG A 11 11.30 0.49 11.34
CA ARG A 11 11.63 1.93 11.26
C ARG A 11 13.04 2.20 10.74
N ALA A 12 13.98 1.26 10.94
CA ALA A 12 15.35 1.41 10.49
C ALA A 12 15.47 1.39 8.95
N ASN A 13 14.67 0.56 8.28
CA ASN A 13 14.71 0.44 6.81
C ASN A 13 14.20 1.71 6.11
N LEU A 14 13.06 2.28 6.54
CA LEU A 14 12.53 3.53 5.97
C LEU A 14 13.48 4.73 6.15
N GLN A 15 14.19 4.80 7.28
CA GLN A 15 15.16 5.86 7.57
C GLN A 15 16.44 5.70 6.73
N GLN A 16 16.92 4.45 6.55
CA GLN A 16 18.09 4.13 5.74
C GLN A 16 17.83 4.40 4.25
N ASP A 17 16.63 4.09 3.79
CA ASP A 17 16.13 4.35 2.45
C ASP A 17 16.07 5.86 2.12
N SER A 18 15.59 6.68 3.06
CA SER A 18 15.59 8.15 2.94
C SER A 18 17.00 8.74 2.90
N ALA A 19 17.89 8.26 3.76
CA ALA A 19 19.27 8.76 3.84
C ALA A 19 20.09 8.44 2.59
N ALA A 20 19.92 7.25 2.00
CA ALA A 20 20.59 6.87 0.76
C ALA A 20 20.11 7.71 -0.43
N TYR A 21 18.80 7.98 -0.52
CA TYR A 21 18.22 8.84 -1.54
C TYR A 21 18.73 10.29 -1.46
N GLU A 22 18.80 10.86 -0.25
CA GLU A 22 19.33 12.21 -0.03
C GLU A 22 20.82 12.31 -0.40
N ALA A 23 21.63 11.31 -0.03
CA ALA A 23 23.03 11.24 -0.42
C ALA A 23 23.21 11.17 -1.94
N GLN A 24 22.36 10.40 -2.64
CA GLN A 24 22.37 10.32 -4.11
C GLN A 24 22.03 11.68 -4.75
N ARG A 25 21.02 12.39 -4.23
CA ARG A 25 20.66 13.74 -4.73
C ARG A 25 21.77 14.76 -4.51
N ALA A 26 22.42 14.74 -3.34
CA ALA A 26 23.56 15.59 -3.06
C ALA A 26 24.71 15.34 -4.05
N LYS A 27 24.97 14.06 -4.36
CA LYS A 27 25.98 13.67 -5.36
C LYS A 27 25.62 14.16 -6.76
N ILE A 28 24.38 14.00 -7.21
CA ILE A 28 23.91 14.52 -8.50
C ILE A 28 24.10 16.04 -8.57
N ASN A 29 23.73 16.78 -7.52
CA ASN A 29 23.90 18.23 -7.47
C ASN A 29 25.38 18.64 -7.57
N SER A 30 26.28 17.92 -6.91
CA SER A 30 27.72 18.17 -7.04
C SER A 30 28.24 17.96 -8.47
N LEU A 31 27.79 16.90 -9.15
CA LEU A 31 28.15 16.62 -10.53
C LEU A 31 27.59 17.68 -11.50
N LEU A 32 26.35 18.14 -11.28
CA LEU A 32 25.74 19.24 -12.03
C LEU A 32 26.51 20.55 -11.85
N GLN A 33 26.98 20.83 -10.64
CA GLN A 33 27.79 22.01 -10.38
C GLN A 33 29.15 21.94 -11.08
N GLN A 34 29.83 20.79 -11.00
CA GLN A 34 31.06 20.54 -11.76
C GLN A 34 30.84 20.70 -13.27
N ARG A 35 29.71 20.22 -13.80
CA ARG A 35 29.36 20.39 -15.22
C ARG A 35 29.23 21.86 -15.56
N SER A 36 28.54 22.65 -14.73
CA SER A 36 28.39 24.09 -14.95
C SER A 36 29.73 24.81 -14.99
N GLU A 37 30.67 24.44 -14.11
CA GLU A 37 32.02 25.00 -14.08
C GLU A 37 32.81 24.63 -15.34
N GLU A 38 32.78 23.36 -15.76
CA GLU A 38 33.46 22.92 -17.00
C GLU A 38 32.87 23.57 -18.25
N PHE A 39 31.54 23.76 -18.31
CA PHE A 39 30.90 24.51 -19.40
C PHE A 39 31.34 25.98 -19.42
N GLY A 40 31.48 26.62 -18.25
CA GLY A 40 32.01 27.98 -18.16
C GLY A 40 33.46 28.08 -18.66
N ARG A 41 34.30 27.10 -18.33
CA ARG A 41 35.68 27.00 -18.84
C ARG A 41 35.72 26.75 -20.35
N TYR A 42 34.80 25.94 -20.87
CA TYR A 42 34.69 25.68 -22.30
C TYR A 42 34.34 26.97 -23.06
N ASP A 43 33.35 27.73 -22.58
CA ASP A 43 32.95 28.99 -23.19
C ASP A 43 34.09 30.02 -23.20
N GLN A 44 34.81 30.14 -22.09
CA GLN A 44 36.04 30.95 -22.02
C GLN A 44 37.11 30.47 -23.01
N SER A 45 37.26 29.16 -23.20
CA SER A 45 38.22 28.58 -24.14
C SER A 45 37.87 28.83 -25.60
N LEU A 46 36.58 28.92 -25.95
CA LEU A 46 36.12 29.27 -27.29
C LEU A 46 36.42 30.73 -27.63
N ASN A 47 36.30 31.61 -26.64
CA ASN A 47 36.54 33.05 -26.79
C ASN A 47 38.04 33.42 -26.79
N MET A 48 38.93 32.54 -26.33
CA MET A 48 40.37 32.76 -26.40
C MET A 48 40.90 32.63 -27.84
N ARG A 49 41.50 33.70 -28.34
CA ARG A 49 42.19 33.74 -29.65
C ARG A 49 43.61 34.24 -29.46
N THR A 50 44.54 33.32 -29.20
CA THR A 50 45.93 33.68 -28.84
C THR A 50 46.87 33.79 -30.05
N GLY A 51 46.36 33.54 -31.25
CA GLY A 51 47.16 33.62 -32.48
C GLY A 51 47.47 35.06 -32.89
N ILE A 52 48.61 35.23 -33.56
CA ILE A 52 49.18 36.53 -34.00
C ILE A 52 48.19 37.37 -34.86
N PHE A 53 47.13 36.76 -35.40
CA PHE A 53 46.12 37.43 -36.22
C PHE A 53 44.70 37.36 -35.64
N GLY A 54 44.54 37.13 -34.34
CA GLY A 54 43.21 36.92 -33.74
C GLY A 54 42.52 35.63 -34.24
N LEU A 55 43.32 34.67 -34.71
CA LEU A 55 42.88 33.32 -35.06
C LEU A 55 43.14 32.37 -33.88
N GLN A 56 42.29 31.35 -33.73
CA GLN A 56 42.52 30.30 -32.76
C GLN A 56 43.76 29.50 -33.15
N THR A 57 44.64 29.25 -32.19
CA THR A 57 45.81 28.39 -32.40
C THR A 57 45.43 26.92 -32.20
N LYS A 58 46.26 26.01 -32.70
CA LYS A 58 46.11 24.56 -32.42
C LYS A 58 46.07 24.25 -30.92
N LYS A 59 46.75 25.05 -30.09
CA LYS A 59 46.76 24.92 -28.62
C LYS A 59 45.41 25.29 -28.03
N ASP A 60 44.79 26.37 -28.50
CA ASP A 60 43.45 26.81 -28.07
C ASP A 60 42.38 25.76 -28.41
N ILE A 61 42.44 25.22 -29.64
CA ILE A 61 41.53 24.15 -30.11
C ILE A 61 41.71 22.86 -29.30
N ARG A 62 42.95 22.50 -28.93
CA ARG A 62 43.21 21.29 -28.13
C ARG A 62 42.69 21.45 -26.69
N ASN A 63 42.80 22.65 -26.13
CA ASN A 63 42.28 22.95 -24.80
C ASN A 63 40.74 22.87 -24.76
N SER A 64 40.05 23.47 -25.74
CA SER A 64 38.58 23.41 -25.78
C SER A 64 38.07 21.99 -25.99
N ASN A 65 38.77 21.17 -26.80
CA ASN A 65 38.42 19.76 -26.99
C ASN A 65 38.58 18.92 -25.71
N GLU A 66 39.63 19.18 -24.92
CA GLU A 66 39.84 18.51 -23.64
C GLU A 66 38.73 18.85 -22.63
N ILE A 67 38.32 20.13 -22.57
CA ILE A 67 37.21 20.55 -21.72
C ILE A 67 35.90 19.90 -22.17
N LEU A 68 35.66 19.81 -23.49
CA LEU A 68 34.49 19.15 -24.05
C LEU A 68 34.46 17.64 -23.73
N ARG A 69 35.62 16.97 -23.74
CA ARG A 69 35.76 15.59 -23.26
C ARG A 69 35.38 15.48 -21.79
N GLN A 70 35.86 16.40 -20.96
CA GLN A 70 35.58 16.40 -19.52
C GLN A 70 34.09 16.61 -19.23
N ILE A 71 33.42 17.48 -19.99
CA ILE A 71 31.96 17.67 -19.93
C ILE A 71 31.22 16.36 -20.23
N VAL A 72 31.59 15.66 -21.30
CA VAL A 72 30.93 14.39 -21.69
C VAL A 72 31.13 13.30 -20.64
N LEU A 73 32.31 13.22 -20.02
CA LEU A 73 32.58 12.28 -18.92
C LEU A 73 31.72 12.59 -17.70
N ASN A 74 31.56 13.87 -17.35
CA ASN A 74 30.69 14.28 -16.25
C ASN A 74 29.21 13.99 -16.57
N ASP A 75 28.76 14.26 -17.79
CA ASP A 75 27.40 13.92 -18.23
C ASP A 75 27.11 12.42 -18.10
N ASN A 76 28.06 11.56 -18.49
CA ASN A 76 27.91 10.11 -18.30
C ASN A 76 27.80 9.71 -16.82
N ALA A 77 28.56 10.38 -15.94
CA ALA A 77 28.44 10.16 -14.50
C ALA A 77 27.06 10.60 -13.99
N ILE A 78 26.58 11.78 -14.39
CA ILE A 78 25.24 12.29 -14.05
C ILE A 78 24.16 11.31 -14.51
N PHE A 79 24.22 10.82 -15.75
CA PHE A 79 23.25 9.85 -16.28
C PHE A 79 23.23 8.55 -15.49
N LYS A 80 24.40 8.04 -15.08
CA LYS A 80 24.49 6.84 -14.26
C LYS A 80 23.82 7.03 -12.91
N GLU A 81 24.07 8.15 -12.24
CA GLU A 81 23.48 8.44 -10.93
C GLU A 81 21.96 8.70 -11.01
N LEU A 82 21.50 9.37 -12.07
CA LEU A 82 20.06 9.55 -12.32
C LEU A 82 19.34 8.23 -12.58
N LYS A 83 19.96 7.30 -13.32
CA LYS A 83 19.41 5.97 -13.57
C LYS A 83 19.22 5.19 -12.27
N VAL A 84 20.22 5.22 -11.37
CA VAL A 84 20.13 4.59 -10.05
C VAL A 84 18.97 5.19 -9.24
N LEU A 85 18.81 6.51 -9.27
CA LEU A 85 17.73 7.20 -8.56
C LEU A 85 16.34 6.86 -9.14
N LEU A 86 16.25 6.68 -10.46
CA LEU A 86 15.02 6.24 -11.12
C LEU A 86 14.66 4.79 -10.76
N ASP A 87 15.63 3.87 -10.84
CA ASP A 87 15.43 2.46 -10.51
C ASP A 87 14.96 2.31 -9.04
N TYR A 88 15.51 3.11 -8.12
CA TYR A 88 15.09 3.16 -6.73
C TYR A 88 13.62 3.63 -6.57
N LYS A 89 13.23 4.68 -7.29
CA LYS A 89 11.85 5.18 -7.30
C LYS A 89 10.88 4.15 -7.89
N ASP A 90 11.27 3.46 -8.97
CA ASP A 90 10.45 2.43 -9.60
C ASP A 90 10.24 1.22 -8.68
N LEU A 91 11.28 0.83 -7.92
CA LEU A 91 11.16 -0.21 -6.88
C LEU A 91 10.17 0.21 -5.78
N GLN A 92 10.26 1.44 -5.29
CA GLN A 92 9.37 1.96 -4.25
C GLN A 92 7.91 2.04 -4.74
N VAL A 93 7.69 2.47 -5.99
CA VAL A 93 6.36 2.51 -6.62
C VAL A 93 5.79 1.10 -6.79
N LYS A 94 6.60 0.14 -7.24
CA LYS A 94 6.19 -1.27 -7.35
C LYS A 94 5.78 -1.83 -6.00
N GLN A 95 6.59 -1.64 -4.95
CA GLN A 95 6.28 -2.12 -3.61
C GLN A 95 4.98 -1.52 -3.06
N THR A 96 4.76 -0.22 -3.25
CA THR A 96 3.52 0.45 -2.82
C THR A 96 2.30 -0.08 -3.58
N SER A 97 2.42 -0.27 -4.90
CA SER A 97 1.35 -0.82 -5.74
C SER A 97 1.01 -2.27 -5.38
N SER A 98 2.02 -3.11 -5.14
CA SER A 98 1.84 -4.48 -4.67
C SER A 98 1.14 -4.52 -3.31
N ALA A 99 1.56 -3.67 -2.36
CA ALA A 99 0.92 -3.58 -1.05
C ALA A 99 -0.56 -3.17 -1.16
N VAL A 100 -0.89 -2.20 -2.02
CA VAL A 100 -2.29 -1.78 -2.24
C VAL A 100 -3.14 -2.92 -2.82
N THR A 101 -2.59 -3.67 -3.78
CA THR A 101 -3.27 -4.84 -4.37
C THR A 101 -3.51 -5.93 -3.31
N ASP A 102 -2.50 -6.27 -2.50
CA ASP A 102 -2.63 -7.25 -1.42
C ASP A 102 -3.65 -6.81 -0.35
N HIS A 103 -3.68 -5.51 -0.02
CA HIS A 103 -4.67 -4.94 0.90
C HIS A 103 -6.09 -4.99 0.33
N SER A 104 -6.26 -4.70 -0.96
CA SER A 104 -7.52 -4.85 -1.69
C SER A 104 -8.05 -6.30 -1.61
N ASP A 105 -7.21 -7.27 -1.93
CA ASP A 105 -7.59 -8.69 -1.91
C ASP A 105 -7.94 -9.20 -0.52
N ARG A 106 -7.25 -8.69 0.51
CA ARG A 106 -7.62 -8.95 1.91
C ARG A 106 -8.96 -8.34 2.27
N LEU A 107 -9.24 -7.10 1.84
CA LEU A 107 -10.54 -6.45 2.07
C LEU A 107 -11.69 -7.18 1.38
N VAL A 108 -11.49 -7.67 0.16
CA VAL A 108 -12.48 -8.49 -0.56
C VAL A 108 -12.77 -9.78 0.22
N ARG A 109 -11.74 -10.48 0.69
CA ARG A 109 -11.90 -11.68 1.54
C ARG A 109 -12.62 -11.38 2.85
N TYR A 110 -12.27 -10.30 3.54
CA TYR A 110 -12.96 -9.90 4.77
C TYR A 110 -14.44 -9.57 4.51
N ARG A 111 -14.76 -8.87 3.41
CA ARG A 111 -16.16 -8.62 3.02
C ARG A 111 -16.93 -9.92 2.79
N ALA A 112 -16.33 -10.90 2.10
CA ALA A 112 -16.96 -12.21 1.88
C ALA A 112 -17.23 -12.94 3.20
N SER A 113 -16.25 -12.97 4.12
CA SER A 113 -16.43 -13.59 5.44
C SER A 113 -17.49 -12.89 6.29
N ILE A 114 -17.52 -11.55 6.28
CA ILE A 114 -18.56 -10.78 6.99
C ILE A 114 -19.94 -11.10 6.43
N LYS A 115 -20.08 -11.15 5.11
CA LYS A 115 -21.35 -11.51 4.47
C LYS A 115 -21.81 -12.91 4.88
N GLN A 116 -20.91 -13.90 4.83
CA GLN A 116 -21.22 -15.25 5.28
C GLN A 116 -21.65 -15.30 6.75
N LEU A 117 -21.02 -14.51 7.62
CA LEU A 117 -21.44 -14.39 9.01
C LEU A 117 -22.85 -13.78 9.15
N GLN A 118 -23.17 -12.77 8.33
CA GLN A 118 -24.49 -12.15 8.32
C GLN A 118 -25.56 -13.13 7.83
N ASP A 119 -25.29 -13.84 6.72
CA ASP A 119 -26.19 -14.85 6.16
C ASP A 119 -26.48 -15.95 7.19
N ASN A 120 -25.43 -16.47 7.85
CA ASN A 120 -25.58 -17.46 8.92
C ASN A 120 -26.38 -16.91 10.11
N ASN A 121 -26.16 -15.65 10.50
CA ASN A 121 -26.88 -15.03 11.61
C ASN A 121 -28.37 -14.87 11.27
N GLN A 122 -28.67 -14.49 10.04
CA GLN A 122 -30.03 -14.37 9.54
C GLN A 122 -30.72 -15.74 9.51
N GLU A 123 -30.04 -16.78 9.01
CA GLU A 123 -30.55 -18.14 9.00
C GLU A 123 -30.86 -18.64 10.42
N LEU A 124 -29.93 -18.45 11.37
CA LEU A 124 -30.13 -18.78 12.78
C LEU A 124 -31.35 -18.06 13.37
N ARG A 125 -31.54 -16.78 13.07
CA ARG A 125 -32.71 -16.00 13.52
C ARG A 125 -34.01 -16.54 12.93
N GLU A 126 -34.01 -16.93 11.66
CA GLU A 126 -35.18 -17.54 11.03
C GLU A 126 -35.50 -18.90 11.62
N GLN A 127 -34.49 -19.73 11.91
CA GLN A 127 -34.67 -21.01 12.60
C GLN A 127 -35.26 -20.82 14.00
N VAL A 128 -34.75 -19.86 14.78
CA VAL A 128 -35.30 -19.52 16.11
C VAL A 128 -36.76 -19.08 16.00
N LYS A 129 -37.11 -18.18 15.07
CA LYS A 129 -38.50 -17.76 14.84
C LYS A 129 -39.43 -18.92 14.48
N LYS A 130 -38.97 -19.85 13.63
CA LYS A 130 -39.73 -21.05 13.26
C LYS A 130 -39.96 -21.97 14.47
N LEU A 131 -38.96 -22.13 15.33
CA LEU A 131 -39.06 -22.94 16.55
C LEU A 131 -39.98 -22.29 17.59
N GLU A 132 -39.88 -20.98 17.80
CA GLU A 132 -40.78 -20.22 18.68
C GLU A 132 -42.24 -20.29 18.21
N GLY A 133 -42.47 -20.14 16.90
CA GLY A 133 -43.79 -20.30 16.31
C GLY A 133 -44.38 -21.70 16.55
N ARG A 134 -43.58 -22.76 16.34
CA ARG A 134 -44.00 -24.15 16.62
C ARG A 134 -44.27 -24.40 18.10
N LYS A 135 -43.43 -23.85 19.00
CA LYS A 135 -43.60 -23.98 20.45
C LYS A 135 -44.87 -23.27 20.94
N SER A 136 -45.17 -22.09 20.39
CA SER A 136 -46.40 -21.35 20.67
C SER A 136 -47.64 -22.14 20.25
N LEU A 137 -47.65 -22.69 19.02
CA LEU A 137 -48.76 -23.53 18.53
C LEU A 137 -48.93 -24.81 19.38
N ALA A 138 -47.84 -25.48 19.74
CA ALA A 138 -47.87 -26.64 20.61
C ALA A 138 -48.45 -26.31 22.00
N ASN A 139 -48.05 -25.19 22.60
CA ASN A 139 -48.59 -24.73 23.88
C ASN A 139 -50.10 -24.45 23.79
N TYR A 140 -50.57 -23.80 22.72
CA TYR A 140 -52.00 -23.55 22.52
C TYR A 140 -52.81 -24.86 22.41
N ILE A 141 -52.28 -25.85 21.68
CA ILE A 141 -52.93 -27.17 21.54
C ILE A 141 -53.01 -27.87 22.90
N VAL A 142 -51.94 -27.84 23.70
CA VAL A 142 -51.92 -28.47 25.04
C VAL A 142 -52.94 -27.83 25.98
N VAL A 143 -53.04 -26.50 25.99
CA VAL A 143 -54.03 -25.77 26.81
C VAL A 143 -55.46 -26.10 26.37
N PHE A 144 -55.71 -26.16 25.07
CA PHE A 144 -57.02 -26.54 24.52
C PHE A 144 -57.41 -27.96 24.93
N LEU A 145 -56.47 -28.92 24.85
CA LEU A 145 -56.72 -30.31 25.24
C LEU A 145 -57.03 -30.44 26.74
N LEU A 146 -56.33 -29.70 27.60
CA LEU A 146 -56.62 -29.64 29.04
C LEU A 146 -58.02 -29.08 29.33
N LEU A 147 -58.45 -28.05 28.60
CA LEU A 147 -59.80 -27.49 28.72
C LEU A 147 -60.89 -28.49 28.33
N VAL A 148 -60.68 -29.25 27.24
CA VAL A 148 -61.62 -30.28 26.79
C VAL A 148 -61.72 -31.41 27.81
N VAL A 149 -60.59 -31.87 28.36
CA VAL A 149 -60.56 -32.94 29.37
C VAL A 149 -61.25 -32.47 30.66
N THR A 150 -60.89 -31.30 31.18
CA THR A 150 -61.49 -30.76 32.41
C THR A 150 -62.98 -30.47 32.25
N GLY A 151 -63.37 -29.87 31.12
CA GLY A 151 -64.78 -29.64 30.78
C GLY A 151 -65.58 -30.93 30.60
N GLY A 152 -65.02 -31.94 29.91
CA GLY A 152 -65.66 -33.24 29.72
C GLY A 152 -65.84 -34.00 31.03
N VAL A 153 -64.82 -33.99 31.90
CA VAL A 153 -64.90 -34.57 33.24
C VAL A 153 -65.96 -33.86 34.09
N TYR A 154 -66.01 -32.53 34.06
CA TYR A 154 -67.02 -31.75 34.78
C TYR A 154 -68.45 -32.08 34.33
N LEU A 155 -68.69 -32.16 33.01
CA LEU A 155 -70.00 -32.55 32.46
C LEU A 155 -70.36 -33.99 32.84
N PHE A 156 -69.41 -34.92 32.79
CA PHE A 156 -69.64 -36.30 33.20
C PHE A 156 -70.00 -36.42 34.69
N TYR A 157 -69.30 -35.70 35.57
CA TYR A 157 -69.65 -35.64 37.00
C TYR A 157 -71.01 -35.01 37.25
N ARG A 158 -71.38 -33.97 36.50
CA ARG A 158 -72.71 -33.36 36.59
C ARG A 158 -73.81 -34.31 36.15
N SER A 159 -73.62 -35.04 35.06
CA SER A 159 -74.62 -36.00 34.54
C SER A 159 -74.79 -37.25 35.42
N ARG A 160 -73.84 -37.55 36.31
CA ARG A 160 -73.91 -38.72 37.22
C ARG A 160 -74.48 -38.39 38.60
N LYS A 161 -74.70 -37.11 38.89
CA LYS A 161 -75.22 -36.60 40.17
C LYS A 161 -76.68 -36.08 40.06
N VAL A 162 -77.28 -36.23 38.88
CA VAL A 162 -78.72 -36.14 38.59
C VAL A 162 -79.24 -37.57 38.52
#